data_AF-A0A7X2PNR1-F1
#
_entry.id   AF-A0A7X2PNR1-F1
#
_cell.length_a   1.000
_cell.length_b   1.000
_cell.length_c   1.000
_cell.angle_alpha   90.00
_cell.angle_beta   90.00
_cell.angle_gamma   90.00
#
_symmetry.space_group_name_H-M   'P 1'
#
loop_
_entity.id
_entity.type
_entity.pdbx_description
1 polymer ?
#
loop_
_entity_poly.entity_id
_entity_poly.type
_entity_poly.pdbx_seq_one_letter_code
_entity_poly.pdbx_strand_id
1 'polypeptide(L)'
;MRDREGSVIWGLLLLAAGLAAAAPVTYSEHIAPILFERCAECHHPGAAAPFALLTYEDARKHAAQIAAVTARRYMPPWPPSPGVGDFVGNRSLTDAQIAMLAQWARDGAPLGDASKAPRPPRYTAGWQSGEPDLILKIDQGFVLPASGPDVFRNFVAPVTIQQSRFVRGFELRPGNRRVVHHANVIVDRGRTLRVRDGQDGRPGFEGMDISVESGNGFDPDSHFLLYKTGTPDAPLPEDMAWRIDPGTDLIVNMHMQPTGKPEKVDAEIGLYFTDQPQRRQPMLLQLENDGAIDIPPGSAATSVTDHLTLPVDVDLLAVYPHAHYLGKRVEAWAEMPGGGETPLLRVEDWDINWQASYTFRSPVRLPAGTRVVMRIGYDNRAANPRNPNRPPKRVRSGNRSADEMGHFWLQVLPAAGESGAPDPRLRLQEALMRRRLEKYPGDFEATFNLGGALDALGQREESIRLLEAAVRIKPKAAVARNTLAGALIDAGRLNEAIEHLRMAVGAEPEHADSRLNLARTLLEAGDARGAATEYLVYLRMRPDDADARMQLAGLYADERDFAAAAMHFERAAKVRPDDADLQTNLGTALSLSGDLAGAAVAFESALQLNPGHDVARSNLEQVRARLKKP
;
A
#
# COMPACT_ATOMS: atom_id res chain seq x y z
N MET A 1 -58.73 82.17 -22.04
CA MET A 1 -59.35 80.85 -21.89
C MET A 1 -58.51 79.85 -22.69
N ARG A 2 -57.85 78.92 -21.98
CA ARG A 2 -57.25 77.62 -22.40
C ARG A 2 -56.17 77.67 -23.51
N ASP A 3 -54.89 77.50 -23.18
CA ASP A 3 -54.17 76.21 -22.98
C ASP A 3 -54.06 75.43 -24.30
N ARG A 4 -52.93 74.88 -24.77
CA ARG A 4 -51.56 74.72 -24.29
C ARG A 4 -50.79 73.95 -25.41
N GLU A 5 -49.46 73.91 -25.28
CA GLU A 5 -48.50 72.94 -25.85
C GLU A 5 -47.98 73.15 -27.29
N GLY A 6 -46.68 73.45 -27.36
CA GLY A 6 -45.88 73.44 -28.58
C GLY A 6 -45.34 72.03 -28.90
N SER A 7 -45.26 71.72 -30.18
CA SER A 7 -44.67 70.49 -30.71
C SER A 7 -43.26 70.78 -31.24
N VAL A 8 -42.26 70.19 -30.59
CA VAL A 8 -40.87 70.14 -31.06
C VAL A 8 -40.68 68.80 -31.79
N ILE A 9 -40.39 68.87 -33.09
CA ILE A 9 -40.07 67.70 -33.91
C ILE A 9 -38.58 67.39 -33.71
N TRP A 10 -38.27 66.32 -32.98
CA TRP A 10 -36.94 65.69 -32.97
C TRP A 10 -36.92 64.51 -33.93
N GLY A 11 -35.96 64.52 -34.87
CA GLY A 11 -35.71 63.42 -35.80
C GLY A 11 -35.16 62.18 -35.10
N LEU A 12 -35.74 61.03 -35.42
CA LEU A 12 -35.26 59.71 -35.01
C LEU A 12 -34.00 59.32 -35.81
N LEU A 13 -32.85 59.31 -35.13
CA LEU A 13 -31.65 58.59 -35.57
C LEU A 13 -31.72 57.15 -35.04
N LEU A 14 -31.97 56.20 -35.94
CA LEU A 14 -31.87 54.77 -35.68
C LEU A 14 -30.40 54.38 -35.48
N LEU A 15 -30.01 54.12 -34.23
CA LEU A 15 -28.78 53.42 -33.90
C LEU A 15 -29.00 51.91 -34.11
N ALA A 16 -28.62 51.40 -35.28
CA ALA A 16 -28.46 49.98 -35.50
C ALA A 16 -27.19 49.51 -34.77
N ALA A 17 -27.36 48.98 -33.56
CA ALA A 17 -26.29 48.25 -32.88
C ALA A 17 -26.03 46.95 -33.66
N GLY A 18 -24.92 46.90 -34.39
CA GLY A 18 -24.46 45.67 -35.03
C GLY A 18 -24.18 44.61 -33.96
N LEU A 19 -24.98 43.55 -33.96
CA LEU A 19 -24.66 42.31 -33.28
C LEU A 19 -23.42 41.72 -33.95
N ALA A 20 -22.24 41.95 -33.38
CA ALA A 20 -21.06 41.19 -33.75
C ALA A 20 -21.37 39.71 -33.48
N ALA A 21 -21.47 38.91 -34.56
CA ALA A 21 -21.66 37.47 -34.44
C ALA A 21 -20.49 36.89 -33.63
N ALA A 22 -20.80 36.20 -32.54
CA ALA A 22 -19.78 35.53 -31.74
C ALA A 22 -18.98 34.57 -32.65
N ALA A 23 -17.65 34.55 -32.49
CA ALA A 23 -16.78 33.69 -33.28
C ALA A 23 -17.21 32.21 -33.12
N PRO A 24 -17.19 31.41 -34.19
CA PRO A 24 -17.65 30.03 -34.14
C PRO A 24 -16.75 29.16 -33.26
N VAL A 25 -17.33 28.24 -32.50
CA VAL A 25 -16.56 27.24 -31.73
C VAL A 25 -16.02 26.18 -32.69
N THR A 26 -14.70 26.05 -32.76
CA THR A 26 -13.98 25.17 -33.70
C THR A 26 -13.25 24.04 -33.00
N TYR A 27 -12.97 22.95 -33.72
CA TYR A 27 -12.20 21.84 -33.17
C TYR A 27 -10.79 22.28 -32.76
N SER A 28 -10.07 22.92 -33.68
CA SER A 28 -8.65 23.20 -33.53
C SER A 28 -8.34 24.13 -32.36
N GLU A 29 -9.12 25.20 -32.19
CA GLU A 29 -8.84 26.22 -31.17
C GLU A 29 -9.52 25.91 -29.83
N HIS A 30 -10.67 25.22 -29.83
CA HIS A 30 -11.52 25.11 -28.64
C HIS A 30 -11.72 23.67 -28.16
N ILE A 31 -12.03 22.73 -29.05
CA ILE A 31 -12.43 21.37 -28.64
C ILE A 31 -11.24 20.44 -28.43
N ALA A 32 -10.24 20.49 -29.31
CA ALA A 32 -9.04 19.66 -29.19
C ALA A 32 -8.33 19.86 -27.84
N PRO A 33 -8.13 21.10 -27.32
CA PRO A 33 -7.60 21.29 -25.96
C PRO A 33 -8.42 20.58 -24.88
N ILE A 34 -9.76 20.68 -24.95
CA ILE A 34 -10.66 20.04 -23.97
C ILE A 34 -10.56 18.52 -24.04
N LEU A 35 -10.62 17.94 -25.26
CA LEU A 35 -10.57 16.50 -25.43
C LEU A 35 -9.22 15.93 -25.01
N PHE A 36 -8.12 16.60 -25.35
CA PHE A 36 -6.77 16.14 -25.00
C PHE A 36 -6.52 16.21 -23.49
N GLU A 37 -6.98 17.26 -22.83
CA GLU A 37 -6.79 17.42 -21.39
C GLU A 37 -7.73 16.54 -20.55
N ARG A 38 -8.98 16.33 -21.00
CA ARG A 38 -10.04 15.73 -20.16
C ARG A 38 -10.45 14.32 -20.56
N CYS A 39 -10.20 13.90 -21.80
CA CYS A 39 -10.73 12.66 -22.36
C CYS A 39 -9.66 11.71 -22.91
N ALA A 40 -8.56 12.23 -23.47
CA ALA A 40 -7.59 11.44 -24.22
C ALA A 40 -6.93 10.31 -23.41
N GLU A 41 -6.78 10.48 -22.09
CA GLU A 41 -6.23 9.46 -21.18
C GLU A 41 -6.97 8.11 -21.27
N CYS A 42 -8.29 8.15 -21.43
CA CYS A 42 -9.08 6.94 -21.64
C CYS A 42 -9.34 6.67 -23.11
N HIS A 43 -9.29 7.70 -23.97
CA HIS A 43 -9.61 7.68 -25.39
C HIS A 43 -8.35 7.75 -26.27
N HIS A 44 -7.44 6.79 -26.07
CA HIS A 44 -6.31 6.56 -26.96
C HIS A 44 -6.20 5.06 -27.33
N PRO A 45 -5.49 4.69 -28.41
CA PRO A 45 -5.31 3.29 -28.78
C PRO A 45 -4.73 2.46 -27.61
N GLY A 46 -5.36 1.32 -27.31
CA GLY A 46 -4.94 0.40 -26.23
C GLY A 46 -5.43 0.76 -24.81
N ALA A 47 -6.15 1.88 -24.65
CA ALA A 47 -6.79 2.29 -23.41
C ALA A 47 -8.17 1.62 -23.19
N ALA A 48 -8.89 2.05 -22.15
CA ALA A 48 -10.22 1.51 -21.81
C ALA A 48 -11.32 1.85 -22.82
N ALA A 49 -11.30 3.06 -23.40
CA ALA A 49 -12.41 3.50 -24.23
C ALA A 49 -12.42 2.77 -25.57
N PRO A 50 -13.62 2.50 -26.14
CA PRO A 50 -13.75 1.73 -27.38
C PRO A 50 -13.26 2.48 -28.63
N PHE A 51 -12.92 3.76 -28.54
CA PHE A 51 -12.43 4.59 -29.65
C PHE A 51 -11.51 5.70 -29.14
N ALA A 52 -10.61 6.17 -30.02
CA ALA A 52 -9.69 7.26 -29.73
C ALA A 52 -10.35 8.65 -29.90
N LEU A 53 -9.79 9.68 -29.27
CA LEU A 53 -10.19 11.09 -29.45
C LEU A 53 -8.96 11.98 -29.73
N LEU A 54 -7.97 11.43 -30.43
CA LEU A 54 -6.68 12.08 -30.68
C LEU A 54 -6.65 12.90 -31.98
N THR A 55 -7.66 12.77 -32.84
CA THR A 55 -7.74 13.49 -34.12
C THR A 55 -9.10 14.14 -34.32
N TYR A 56 -9.16 15.08 -35.28
CA TYR A 56 -10.42 15.71 -35.69
C TYR A 56 -11.43 14.68 -36.19
N GLU A 57 -11.00 13.76 -37.06
CA GLU A 57 -11.89 12.75 -37.64
C GLU A 57 -12.46 11.81 -36.59
N ASP A 58 -11.68 11.49 -35.57
CA ASP A 58 -12.19 10.71 -34.43
C ASP A 58 -13.26 11.51 -33.68
N ALA A 59 -12.94 12.74 -33.26
CA ALA A 59 -13.87 13.57 -32.49
C ALA A 59 -15.17 13.88 -33.24
N ARG A 60 -15.07 14.22 -34.53
CA ARG A 60 -16.21 14.61 -35.38
C ARG A 60 -17.24 13.48 -35.49
N LYS A 61 -16.80 12.23 -35.68
CA LYS A 61 -17.69 11.05 -35.75
C LYS A 61 -18.52 10.86 -34.48
N HIS A 62 -18.01 11.32 -33.35
CA HIS A 62 -18.64 11.19 -32.04
C HIS A 62 -19.23 12.51 -31.51
N ALA A 63 -19.27 13.59 -32.29
CA ALA A 63 -19.63 14.92 -31.78
C ALA A 63 -20.99 14.97 -31.04
N ALA A 64 -22.03 14.37 -31.62
CA ALA A 64 -23.36 14.31 -31.00
C ALA A 64 -23.35 13.45 -29.72
N GLN A 65 -22.60 12.33 -29.73
CA GLN A 65 -22.45 11.47 -28.57
C GLN A 65 -21.72 12.20 -27.44
N ILE A 66 -20.59 12.84 -27.75
CA ILE A 66 -19.80 13.66 -26.81
C ILE A 66 -20.71 14.69 -26.15
N ALA A 67 -21.41 15.51 -26.93
CA ALA A 67 -22.32 16.53 -26.41
C ALA A 67 -23.40 15.94 -25.48
N ALA A 68 -23.99 14.79 -25.84
CA ALA A 68 -25.03 14.16 -25.03
C ALA A 68 -24.51 13.62 -23.68
N VAL A 69 -23.34 12.97 -23.68
CA VAL A 69 -22.77 12.38 -22.45
C VAL A 69 -22.18 13.44 -21.53
N THR A 70 -21.60 14.51 -22.07
CA THR A 70 -21.02 15.60 -21.27
C THR A 70 -22.12 16.49 -20.69
N ALA A 71 -23.23 16.72 -21.40
CA ALA A 71 -24.39 17.46 -20.87
C ALA A 71 -25.01 16.78 -19.64
N ARG A 72 -24.96 15.45 -19.57
CA ARG A 72 -25.42 14.66 -18.41
C ARG A 72 -24.36 14.48 -17.33
N ARG A 73 -23.15 15.04 -17.52
CA ARG A 73 -21.96 14.83 -16.67
C ARG A 73 -21.61 13.35 -16.47
N TYR A 74 -21.99 12.51 -17.45
CA TYR A 74 -21.65 11.09 -17.45
C TYR A 74 -20.19 10.88 -17.87
N MET A 75 -19.71 11.72 -18.79
CA MET A 75 -18.31 11.75 -19.23
C MET A 75 -17.74 13.17 -19.15
N PRO A 76 -16.43 13.32 -18.91
CA PRO A 76 -15.56 12.28 -18.36
C PRO A 76 -15.94 11.98 -16.89
N PRO A 77 -15.76 10.73 -16.44
CA PRO A 77 -16.10 10.35 -15.09
C PRO A 77 -15.13 10.97 -14.10
N TRP A 78 -15.68 11.71 -13.14
CA TRP A 78 -14.92 12.30 -12.04
C TRP A 78 -15.87 12.45 -10.84
N PRO A 79 -15.87 11.46 -9.91
CA PRO A 79 -16.78 11.48 -8.76
C PRO A 79 -16.65 12.69 -7.83
N PRO A 80 -15.44 13.22 -7.52
CA PRO A 80 -15.32 14.36 -6.62
C PRO A 80 -16.06 15.59 -7.12
N SER A 81 -16.84 16.20 -6.22
CA SER A 81 -17.61 17.41 -6.50
C SER A 81 -16.70 18.59 -6.85
N PRO A 82 -17.08 19.44 -7.83
CA PRO A 82 -16.33 20.65 -8.15
C PRO A 82 -16.11 21.54 -6.93
N GLY A 83 -14.89 22.08 -6.79
CA GLY A 83 -14.53 23.02 -5.71
C GLY A 83 -14.25 22.37 -4.35
N VAL A 84 -14.30 21.04 -4.23
CA VAL A 84 -13.90 20.32 -3.02
C VAL A 84 -12.64 19.50 -3.32
N GLY A 85 -11.54 19.86 -2.65
CA GLY A 85 -10.21 19.33 -2.93
C GLY A 85 -9.62 19.87 -4.23
N ASP A 86 -8.31 20.09 -4.26
CA ASP A 86 -7.55 20.35 -5.48
C ASP A 86 -6.72 19.11 -5.79
N PHE A 87 -7.24 18.25 -6.67
CA PHE A 87 -6.64 16.97 -7.01
C PHE A 87 -5.89 17.03 -8.34
N VAL A 88 -4.77 16.31 -8.41
CA VAL A 88 -4.08 16.02 -9.66
C VAL A 88 -5.00 15.21 -10.58
N GLY A 89 -4.94 15.47 -11.88
CA GLY A 89 -5.71 14.71 -12.87
C GLY A 89 -7.22 15.00 -12.83
N ASN A 90 -7.66 16.12 -12.25
CA ASN A 90 -9.07 16.51 -12.30
C ASN A 90 -9.57 16.61 -13.75
N ARG A 91 -10.51 15.74 -14.13
CA ARG A 91 -11.08 15.67 -15.48
C ARG A 91 -12.42 16.38 -15.63
N SER A 92 -12.94 16.97 -14.56
CA SER A 92 -14.25 17.64 -14.58
C SER A 92 -14.33 18.68 -15.68
N LEU A 93 -15.46 18.70 -16.39
CA LEU A 93 -15.78 19.77 -17.33
C LEU A 93 -16.50 20.91 -16.60
N THR A 94 -16.05 22.14 -16.88
CA THR A 94 -16.76 23.37 -16.52
C THR A 94 -18.03 23.51 -17.35
N ASP A 95 -19.01 24.28 -16.85
CA ASP A 95 -20.23 24.55 -17.61
C ASP A 95 -19.95 25.22 -18.97
N ALA A 96 -18.92 26.08 -19.02
CA ALA A 96 -18.46 26.71 -20.26
C ALA A 96 -17.93 25.68 -21.27
N GLN A 97 -17.10 24.73 -20.83
CA GLN A 97 -16.59 23.66 -21.70
C GLN A 97 -17.72 22.76 -22.20
N ILE A 98 -18.68 22.41 -21.33
CA ILE A 98 -19.87 21.64 -21.73
C ILE A 98 -20.67 22.39 -22.79
N ALA A 99 -20.90 23.70 -22.60
CA ALA A 99 -21.60 24.54 -23.55
C ALA A 99 -20.86 24.63 -24.89
N MET A 100 -19.53 24.73 -24.88
CA MET A 100 -18.69 24.71 -26.09
C MET A 100 -18.79 23.40 -26.84
N LEU A 101 -18.67 22.25 -26.17
CA LEU A 101 -18.82 20.93 -26.79
C LEU A 101 -20.20 20.76 -27.42
N ALA A 102 -21.25 21.23 -26.74
CA ALA A 102 -22.61 21.19 -27.23
C ALA A 102 -22.81 22.12 -28.44
N GLN A 103 -22.24 23.33 -28.41
CA GLN A 103 -22.31 24.28 -29.52
C GLN A 103 -21.58 23.74 -30.75
N TRP A 104 -20.34 23.26 -30.59
CA TRP A 104 -19.56 22.68 -31.67
C TRP A 104 -20.28 21.51 -32.35
N ALA A 105 -20.90 20.62 -31.57
CA ALA A 105 -21.68 19.51 -32.11
C ALA A 105 -22.93 19.99 -32.88
N ARG A 106 -23.64 21.00 -32.37
CA ARG A 106 -24.81 21.61 -33.05
C ARG A 106 -24.43 22.28 -34.38
N ASP A 107 -23.26 22.90 -34.44
CA ASP A 107 -22.77 23.63 -35.61
C ASP A 107 -22.15 22.72 -36.69
N GLY A 108 -22.32 21.40 -36.57
CA GLY A 108 -21.80 20.43 -37.54
C GLY A 108 -20.32 20.08 -37.35
N ALA A 109 -19.76 20.35 -36.16
CA ALA A 109 -18.40 20.03 -35.75
C ALA A 109 -17.32 20.65 -36.68
N PRO A 110 -17.28 21.98 -36.86
CA PRO A 110 -16.30 22.63 -37.72
C PRO A 110 -14.86 22.43 -37.24
N LEU A 111 -13.93 22.20 -38.17
CA LEU A 111 -12.50 22.00 -37.88
C LEU A 111 -11.81 23.28 -37.38
N GLY A 112 -12.11 24.43 -37.99
CA GLY A 112 -11.35 25.68 -37.80
C GLY A 112 -10.00 25.66 -38.52
N ASP A 113 -9.08 26.54 -38.09
CA ASP A 113 -7.72 26.58 -38.61
C ASP A 113 -6.88 25.44 -38.02
N ALA A 114 -6.63 24.42 -38.84
CA ALA A 114 -5.88 23.23 -38.44
C ALA A 114 -4.45 23.54 -37.94
N SER A 115 -3.84 24.66 -38.34
CA SER A 115 -2.50 25.06 -37.87
C SER A 115 -2.49 25.48 -36.40
N LYS A 116 -3.65 25.84 -35.85
CA LYS A 116 -3.83 26.21 -34.45
C LYS A 116 -4.21 25.03 -33.55
N ALA A 117 -4.42 23.84 -34.12
CA ALA A 117 -4.72 22.66 -33.32
C ALA A 117 -3.54 22.33 -32.40
N PRO A 118 -3.76 22.05 -31.10
CA PRO A 118 -2.69 21.57 -30.23
C PRO A 118 -2.17 20.22 -30.75
N ARG A 119 -0.92 19.90 -30.39
CA ARG A 119 -0.37 18.57 -30.69
C ARG A 119 -1.08 17.53 -29.80
N PRO A 120 -1.53 16.39 -30.37
CA PRO A 120 -2.14 15.34 -29.57
C PRO A 120 -1.14 14.75 -28.57
N PRO A 121 -1.60 14.31 -27.39
CA PRO A 121 -0.75 13.62 -26.42
C PRO A 121 -0.20 12.32 -27.02
N ARG A 122 1.00 11.94 -26.58
CA ARG A 122 1.67 10.69 -26.98
C ARG A 122 1.66 9.72 -25.82
N TYR A 123 1.27 8.48 -26.11
CA TYR A 123 1.23 7.39 -25.15
C TYR A 123 2.23 6.32 -25.55
N THR A 124 2.98 5.79 -24.58
CA THR A 124 3.99 4.77 -24.80
C THR A 124 3.32 3.39 -24.85
N ALA A 125 3.72 2.54 -25.79
CA ALA A 125 3.28 1.15 -25.79
C ALA A 125 4.05 0.37 -24.72
N GLY A 126 3.34 -0.36 -23.86
CA GLY A 126 3.96 -1.13 -22.77
C GLY A 126 4.02 -0.35 -21.46
N TRP A 127 5.20 -0.29 -20.84
CA TRP A 127 5.47 0.38 -19.58
C TRP A 127 5.53 1.90 -19.77
N GLN A 128 4.67 2.65 -19.07
CA GLN A 128 4.57 4.10 -19.23
C GLN A 128 5.80 4.83 -18.68
N SER A 129 6.42 4.27 -17.63
CA SER A 129 7.57 4.89 -16.94
C SER A 129 8.94 4.42 -17.46
N GLY A 130 8.99 3.72 -18.60
CA GLY A 130 10.21 3.08 -19.13
C GLY A 130 10.33 1.62 -18.71
N GLU A 131 11.44 0.96 -19.00
CA GLU A 131 11.64 -0.45 -18.62
C GLU A 131 11.83 -0.58 -17.10
N PRO A 132 11.09 -1.46 -16.39
CA PRO A 132 11.28 -1.70 -14.97
C PRO A 132 12.58 -2.42 -14.64
N ASP A 133 13.14 -2.14 -13.46
CA ASP A 133 14.33 -2.83 -12.94
C ASP A 133 14.02 -4.28 -12.49
N LEU A 134 12.78 -4.54 -12.08
CA LEU A 134 12.28 -5.88 -11.78
C LEU A 134 10.86 -6.04 -12.30
N ILE A 135 10.60 -7.14 -13.01
CA ILE A 135 9.27 -7.53 -13.49
C ILE A 135 8.84 -8.80 -12.76
N LEU A 136 7.77 -8.72 -11.97
CA LEU A 136 7.13 -9.88 -11.35
C LEU A 136 5.94 -10.31 -12.20
N LYS A 137 5.91 -11.59 -12.60
CA LYS A 137 4.84 -12.15 -13.43
C LYS A 137 3.86 -12.93 -12.59
N ILE A 138 2.57 -12.67 -12.82
CA ILE A 138 1.44 -13.37 -12.22
C ILE A 138 0.71 -14.09 -13.35
N ASP A 139 1.17 -15.30 -13.67
CA ASP A 139 0.54 -16.16 -14.68
C ASP A 139 0.32 -17.56 -14.08
N GLN A 140 -0.51 -17.60 -13.05
CA GLN A 140 -0.76 -18.82 -12.29
C GLN A 140 -1.88 -19.68 -12.91
N GLY A 141 -2.42 -19.29 -14.08
CA GLY A 141 -3.46 -20.04 -14.78
C GLY A 141 -4.88 -19.84 -14.23
N PHE A 142 -5.16 -18.74 -13.53
CA PHE A 142 -6.52 -18.44 -13.07
C PHE A 142 -7.43 -18.08 -14.25
N VAL A 143 -8.64 -18.65 -14.25
CA VAL A 143 -9.68 -18.37 -15.24
C VAL A 143 -10.88 -17.78 -14.54
N LEU A 144 -11.22 -16.54 -14.88
CA LEU A 144 -12.45 -15.90 -14.41
C LEU A 144 -13.66 -16.58 -15.08
N PRO A 145 -14.70 -16.97 -14.30
CA PRO A 145 -15.92 -17.52 -14.86
C PRO A 145 -16.64 -16.55 -15.82
N ALA A 146 -17.42 -17.12 -16.74
CA ALA A 146 -18.19 -16.36 -17.72
C ALA A 146 -19.27 -15.46 -17.11
N SER A 147 -19.84 -15.88 -15.99
CA SER A 147 -20.98 -15.26 -15.34
C SER A 147 -20.89 -15.44 -13.83
N GLY A 148 -21.58 -14.59 -13.09
CA GLY A 148 -21.62 -14.64 -11.64
C GLY A 148 -21.49 -13.24 -11.04
N PRO A 149 -21.38 -13.16 -9.70
CA PRO A 149 -21.00 -11.91 -9.06
C PRO A 149 -19.56 -11.51 -9.43
N ASP A 150 -19.20 -10.29 -9.09
CA ASP A 150 -17.81 -9.84 -9.16
C ASP A 150 -16.91 -10.73 -8.28
N VAL A 151 -15.66 -10.90 -8.69
CA VAL A 151 -14.68 -11.77 -8.04
C VAL A 151 -13.56 -10.93 -7.45
N PHE A 152 -13.30 -11.11 -6.16
CA PHE A 152 -12.14 -10.56 -5.46
C PHE A 152 -11.14 -11.68 -5.19
N ARG A 153 -9.97 -11.60 -5.82
CA ARG A 153 -8.93 -12.64 -5.74
C ARG A 153 -7.58 -12.01 -5.42
N ASN A 154 -6.86 -12.63 -4.50
CA ASN A 154 -5.54 -12.24 -4.06
C ASN A 154 -4.49 -13.17 -4.65
N PHE A 155 -3.59 -12.66 -5.47
CA PHE A 155 -2.50 -13.44 -6.05
C PHE A 155 -1.19 -13.13 -5.32
N VAL A 156 -0.46 -14.17 -4.93
CA VAL A 156 0.84 -14.03 -4.28
C VAL A 156 1.93 -13.88 -5.33
N ALA A 157 2.66 -12.77 -5.32
CA ALA A 157 3.81 -12.50 -6.18
C ALA A 157 5.10 -12.44 -5.33
N PRO A 158 5.87 -13.54 -5.24
CA PRO A 158 7.12 -13.56 -4.49
C PRO A 158 8.15 -12.60 -5.10
N VAL A 159 8.75 -11.75 -4.28
CA VAL A 159 9.81 -10.84 -4.73
C VAL A 159 11.14 -11.58 -4.78
N THR A 160 11.84 -11.46 -5.91
CA THR A 160 13.10 -12.17 -6.19
C THR A 160 14.30 -11.21 -6.17
N ILE A 161 14.67 -10.76 -4.96
CA ILE A 161 15.85 -9.90 -4.73
C ILE A 161 16.80 -10.53 -3.71
N GLN A 162 18.10 -10.27 -3.87
CA GLN A 162 19.17 -10.81 -3.00
C GLN A 162 19.48 -9.91 -1.80
N GLN A 163 19.16 -8.62 -1.90
CA GLN A 163 19.37 -7.64 -0.83
C GLN A 163 18.23 -6.60 -0.90
N SER A 164 18.05 -5.84 0.18
CA SER A 164 17.04 -4.79 0.25
C SER A 164 17.20 -3.74 -0.85
N ARG A 165 16.08 -3.24 -1.36
CA ARG A 165 16.00 -2.21 -2.40
C ARG A 165 14.99 -1.14 -2.01
N PHE A 166 15.16 0.07 -2.51
CA PHE A 166 14.16 1.13 -2.42
C PHE A 166 13.44 1.28 -3.75
N VAL A 167 12.11 1.30 -3.72
CA VAL A 167 11.22 1.37 -4.87
C VAL A 167 10.73 2.80 -5.04
N ARG A 168 11.18 3.48 -6.10
CA ARG A 168 10.77 4.85 -6.46
C ARG A 168 9.57 4.89 -7.42
N GLY A 169 9.18 3.74 -7.96
CA GLY A 169 8.08 3.64 -8.91
C GLY A 169 7.50 2.24 -8.95
N PHE A 170 6.22 2.18 -9.24
CA PHE A 170 5.43 0.96 -9.33
C PHE A 170 4.45 1.09 -10.49
N GLU A 171 4.33 0.04 -11.29
CA GLU A 171 3.34 -0.03 -12.38
C GLU A 171 2.76 -1.45 -12.41
N LEU A 172 1.44 -1.58 -12.34
CA LEU A 172 0.74 -2.87 -12.47
C LEU A 172 0.05 -2.93 -13.83
N ARG A 173 0.35 -3.97 -14.59
CA ARG A 173 -0.22 -4.22 -15.93
C ARG A 173 -1.04 -5.49 -15.91
N PRO A 174 -2.38 -5.41 -15.83
CA PRO A 174 -3.22 -6.57 -16.09
C PRO A 174 -3.12 -6.97 -17.57
N GLY A 175 -2.94 -8.26 -17.86
CA GLY A 175 -2.93 -8.73 -19.25
C GLY A 175 -4.31 -8.67 -19.89
N ASN A 176 -5.39 -8.80 -19.10
CA ASN A 176 -6.76 -8.60 -19.56
C ASN A 176 -7.45 -7.42 -18.85
N ARG A 177 -7.26 -6.21 -19.39
CA ARG A 177 -7.87 -4.97 -18.86
C ARG A 177 -9.40 -4.93 -18.94
N ARG A 178 -10.04 -5.85 -19.66
CA ARG A 178 -11.50 -5.90 -19.79
C ARG A 178 -12.18 -6.52 -18.57
N VAL A 179 -11.48 -7.42 -17.88
CA VAL A 179 -12.02 -8.11 -16.69
C VAL A 179 -11.56 -7.46 -15.39
N VAL A 180 -10.35 -6.90 -15.34
CA VAL A 180 -9.81 -6.28 -14.12
C VAL A 180 -10.39 -4.88 -13.97
N HIS A 181 -11.29 -4.73 -13.01
CA HIS A 181 -11.98 -3.48 -12.73
C HIS A 181 -11.08 -2.50 -11.95
N HIS A 182 -10.34 -3.01 -10.97
CA HIS A 182 -9.20 -2.35 -10.30
C HIS A 182 -8.36 -3.43 -9.59
N ALA A 183 -7.17 -3.05 -9.14
CA ALA A 183 -6.36 -3.90 -8.29
C ALA A 183 -5.55 -3.07 -7.29
N ASN A 184 -5.28 -3.65 -6.12
CA ASN A 184 -4.40 -3.08 -5.10
C ASN A 184 -3.24 -4.04 -4.86
N VAL A 185 -2.07 -3.50 -4.55
CA VAL A 185 -0.90 -4.29 -4.16
C VAL A 185 -0.59 -4.03 -2.70
N ILE A 186 -0.50 -5.10 -1.94
CA ILE A 186 -0.20 -5.07 -0.51
C ILE A 186 1.17 -5.71 -0.29
N VAL A 187 1.97 -5.12 0.60
CA VAL A 187 3.34 -5.57 0.87
C VAL A 187 3.31 -6.51 2.09
N ASP A 188 3.34 -7.82 1.84
CA ASP A 188 3.40 -8.84 2.89
C ASP A 188 4.87 -9.23 3.16
N ARG A 189 5.49 -8.50 4.09
CA ARG A 189 6.89 -8.74 4.51
C ARG A 189 7.05 -10.04 5.28
N GLY A 190 6.01 -10.47 5.99
CA GLY A 190 6.01 -11.68 6.81
C GLY A 190 5.67 -12.96 6.05
N ARG A 191 5.19 -12.85 4.81
CA ARG A 191 4.61 -13.95 4.01
C ARG A 191 3.45 -14.66 4.70
N THR A 192 2.75 -13.95 5.59
CA THR A 192 1.69 -14.52 6.43
C THR A 192 0.48 -14.94 5.58
N LEU A 193 0.26 -14.27 4.44
CA LEU A 193 -0.85 -14.57 3.54
C LEU A 193 -0.53 -15.68 2.53
N ARG A 194 0.75 -16.03 2.32
CA ARG A 194 1.16 -17.09 1.39
C ARG A 194 0.51 -18.43 1.72
N VAL A 195 0.32 -18.75 3.00
CA VAL A 195 -0.29 -20.01 3.43
C VAL A 195 -1.70 -20.20 2.85
N ARG A 196 -2.40 -19.11 2.51
CA ARG A 196 -3.77 -19.13 1.99
C ARG A 196 -3.82 -19.43 0.49
N ASP A 197 -2.71 -19.21 -0.22
CA ASP A 197 -2.61 -19.44 -1.65
C ASP A 197 -2.95 -20.89 -2.01
N GLY A 198 -3.87 -21.10 -2.95
CA GLY A 198 -4.24 -22.44 -3.41
C GLY A 198 -5.13 -23.25 -2.46
N GLN A 199 -5.47 -22.75 -1.26
CA GLN A 199 -6.24 -23.53 -0.27
C GLN A 199 -7.63 -23.94 -0.75
N ASP A 200 -8.22 -23.17 -1.68
CA ASP A 200 -9.52 -23.48 -2.29
C ASP A 200 -9.38 -24.25 -3.62
N GLY A 201 -8.20 -24.79 -3.92
CA GLY A 201 -7.91 -25.55 -5.13
C GLY A 201 -7.71 -24.71 -6.39
N ARG A 202 -7.62 -23.37 -6.26
CA ARG A 202 -7.40 -22.44 -7.38
C ARG A 202 -6.22 -21.51 -7.06
N PRO A 203 -5.52 -20.98 -8.07
CA PRO A 203 -4.45 -20.00 -7.83
C PRO A 203 -4.92 -18.77 -7.06
N GLY A 204 -4.15 -18.27 -6.10
CA GLY A 204 -4.53 -17.18 -5.20
C GLY A 204 -5.42 -17.63 -4.04
N PHE A 205 -6.08 -16.66 -3.40
CA PHE A 205 -7.13 -16.89 -2.39
C PHE A 205 -8.22 -15.81 -2.45
N GLU A 206 -9.43 -16.10 -1.96
CA GLU A 206 -10.57 -15.17 -2.01
C GLU A 206 -10.48 -14.10 -0.90
N GLY A 207 -11.08 -12.93 -1.15
CA GLY A 207 -11.28 -11.88 -0.14
C GLY A 207 -11.00 -10.47 -0.68
N MET A 208 -11.87 -9.53 -0.33
CA MET A 208 -11.66 -8.11 -0.64
C MET A 208 -10.79 -7.46 0.43
N ASP A 209 -11.27 -7.51 1.68
CA ASP A 209 -10.52 -7.02 2.84
C ASP A 209 -9.58 -8.12 3.34
N ILE A 210 -8.28 -7.83 3.26
CA ILE A 210 -7.22 -8.70 3.75
C ILE A 210 -6.36 -7.90 4.73
N SER A 211 -6.09 -8.49 5.88
CA SER A 211 -5.20 -7.91 6.88
C SER A 211 -3.89 -8.68 6.88
N VAL A 212 -2.78 -7.94 6.92
CA VAL A 212 -1.44 -8.49 7.12
C VAL A 212 -1.07 -8.29 8.58
N GLU A 213 -0.65 -9.35 9.24
CA GLU A 213 -0.11 -9.27 10.60
C GLU A 213 1.22 -8.49 10.53
N SER A 214 1.38 -7.47 11.39
CA SER A 214 2.66 -6.80 11.51
C SER A 214 3.70 -7.83 11.96
N GLY A 215 4.73 -8.07 11.16
CA GLY A 215 5.87 -8.89 11.59
C GLY A 215 6.63 -8.22 12.74
N ASN A 216 7.82 -8.71 13.06
CA ASN A 216 8.65 -8.19 14.15
C ASN A 216 9.23 -6.77 13.92
N GLY A 217 8.77 -6.04 12.89
CA GLY A 217 9.23 -4.69 12.57
C GLY A 217 8.07 -3.77 12.22
N PHE A 218 8.14 -2.53 12.70
CA PHE A 218 7.15 -1.50 12.39
C PHE A 218 7.45 -0.84 11.03
N ASP A 219 6.76 -1.31 10.00
CA ASP A 219 6.84 -0.74 8.64
C ASP A 219 5.45 -0.79 7.97
N PRO A 220 4.54 0.13 8.33
CA PRO A 220 3.15 0.10 7.86
C PRO A 220 3.05 0.41 6.36
N ASP A 221 1.89 0.08 5.78
CA ASP A 221 1.56 0.49 4.42
C ASP A 221 1.67 2.01 4.29
N SER A 222 2.44 2.44 3.30
CA SER A 222 2.86 3.84 3.15
C SER A 222 2.27 4.51 1.91
N HIS A 223 1.88 3.73 0.90
CA HIS A 223 1.50 4.23 -0.40
C HIS A 223 0.24 3.54 -0.93
N PHE A 224 -0.61 4.28 -1.63
CA PHE A 224 -1.64 3.67 -2.49
C PHE A 224 -0.99 2.99 -3.70
N LEU A 225 -0.70 1.70 -3.58
CA LEU A 225 -0.23 0.86 -4.69
C LEU A 225 -1.44 0.33 -5.48
N LEU A 226 -2.14 1.23 -6.16
CA LEU A 226 -3.42 0.96 -6.81
C LEU A 226 -3.30 1.03 -8.34
N TYR A 227 -3.95 0.09 -9.01
CA TYR A 227 -4.24 0.14 -10.44
C TYR A 227 -5.73 0.39 -10.66
N LYS A 228 -6.03 1.43 -11.44
CA LYS A 228 -7.36 1.66 -12.00
C LYS A 228 -7.20 2.19 -13.41
N THR A 229 -7.95 1.61 -14.35
CA THR A 229 -7.90 2.04 -15.73
C THR A 229 -8.28 3.53 -15.86
N GLY A 230 -7.42 4.31 -16.51
CA GLY A 230 -7.60 5.75 -16.69
C GLY A 230 -7.12 6.60 -15.51
N THR A 231 -6.50 6.01 -14.48
CA THR A 231 -5.75 6.79 -13.47
C THR A 231 -4.31 6.93 -13.98
N PRO A 232 -3.78 8.15 -14.14
CA PRO A 232 -2.42 8.34 -14.61
C PRO A 232 -1.41 7.81 -13.57
N ASP A 233 -0.32 7.23 -14.05
CA ASP A 233 0.81 6.87 -13.20
C ASP A 233 1.48 8.15 -12.68
N ALA A 234 1.39 8.40 -11.37
CA ALA A 234 2.08 9.52 -10.74
C ALA A 234 3.41 9.02 -10.17
N PRO A 235 4.57 9.52 -10.64
CA PRO A 235 5.85 9.15 -10.06
C PRO A 235 5.89 9.56 -8.58
N LEU A 236 6.40 8.67 -7.73
CA LEU A 236 6.63 9.00 -6.32
C LEU A 236 7.78 10.00 -6.23
N PRO A 237 7.71 11.01 -5.33
CA PRO A 237 8.90 11.79 -5.00
C PRO A 237 10.06 10.87 -4.61
N GLU A 238 11.26 11.15 -5.11
CA GLU A 238 12.41 10.25 -4.96
C GLU A 238 12.76 9.92 -3.50
N ASP A 239 12.52 10.87 -2.59
CA ASP A 239 12.76 10.75 -1.16
C ASP A 239 11.61 10.07 -0.38
N MET A 240 10.55 9.63 -1.07
CA MET A 240 9.45 8.79 -0.55
C MET A 240 9.51 7.34 -1.06
N ALA A 241 10.62 6.91 -1.70
CA ALA A 241 10.77 5.52 -2.14
C ALA A 241 10.52 4.54 -0.98
N TRP A 242 9.79 3.45 -1.22
CA TRP A 242 9.46 2.47 -0.17
C TRP A 242 10.42 1.27 -0.20
N ARG A 243 10.74 0.71 0.96
CA ARG A 243 11.68 -0.41 1.07
C ARG A 243 11.00 -1.73 0.74
N ILE A 244 11.73 -2.60 0.02
CA ILE A 244 11.38 -4.00 -0.19
C ILE A 244 12.58 -4.88 0.16
N ASP A 245 12.35 -5.95 0.92
CA ASP A 245 13.38 -6.82 1.50
C ASP A 245 13.32 -8.23 0.89
N PRO A 246 14.46 -8.96 0.81
CA PRO A 246 14.44 -10.38 0.46
C PRO A 246 13.49 -11.12 1.38
N GLY A 247 12.61 -11.95 0.81
CA GLY A 247 11.57 -12.59 1.62
C GLY A 247 10.21 -11.89 1.57
N THR A 248 10.07 -10.73 0.93
CA THR A 248 8.77 -10.05 0.78
C THR A 248 7.90 -10.71 -0.29
N ASP A 249 6.60 -10.75 -0.05
CA ASP A 249 5.59 -11.07 -1.07
C ASP A 249 4.77 -9.81 -1.38
N LEU A 250 4.46 -9.60 -2.66
CA LEU A 250 3.47 -8.63 -3.07
C LEU A 250 2.14 -9.37 -3.30
N ILE A 251 1.10 -8.96 -2.59
CA ILE A 251 -0.24 -9.55 -2.72
C ILE A 251 -1.04 -8.66 -3.66
N VAL A 252 -1.39 -9.19 -4.83
CA VAL A 252 -2.19 -8.47 -5.81
C VAL A 252 -3.66 -8.80 -5.59
N ASN A 253 -4.34 -7.93 -4.87
CA ASN A 253 -5.78 -7.96 -4.65
C ASN A 253 -6.47 -7.43 -5.90
N MET A 254 -7.09 -8.31 -6.69
CA MET A 254 -7.77 -7.98 -7.93
C MET A 254 -9.28 -8.08 -7.79
N HIS A 255 -9.98 -6.99 -8.15
CA HIS A 255 -11.41 -6.98 -8.37
C HIS A 255 -11.69 -7.19 -9.86
N MET A 256 -12.42 -8.26 -10.18
CA MET A 256 -12.72 -8.67 -11.55
C MET A 256 -14.22 -8.81 -11.80
N GLN A 257 -14.64 -8.41 -13.00
CA GLN A 257 -16.03 -8.46 -13.45
C GLN A 257 -16.17 -9.47 -14.61
N PRO A 258 -17.07 -10.47 -14.50
CA PRO A 258 -17.34 -11.41 -15.60
C PRO A 258 -17.81 -10.72 -16.88
N THR A 259 -17.36 -11.21 -18.05
CA THR A 259 -17.64 -10.58 -19.36
C THR A 259 -18.69 -11.31 -20.19
N GLY A 260 -19.26 -12.41 -19.70
CA GLY A 260 -20.14 -13.31 -20.45
C GLY A 260 -19.43 -14.51 -21.08
N LYS A 261 -18.10 -14.62 -20.94
CA LYS A 261 -17.30 -15.79 -21.36
C LYS A 261 -16.14 -16.02 -20.40
N PRO A 262 -15.58 -17.24 -20.30
CA PRO A 262 -14.40 -17.47 -19.46
C PRO A 262 -13.21 -16.67 -19.96
N GLU A 263 -12.49 -16.03 -19.04
CA GLU A 263 -11.38 -15.14 -19.37
C GLU A 263 -10.14 -15.54 -18.57
N LYS A 264 -9.00 -15.67 -19.25
CA LYS A 264 -7.72 -15.86 -18.56
C LYS A 264 -7.36 -14.57 -17.82
N VAL A 265 -6.84 -14.71 -16.61
CA VAL A 265 -6.34 -13.61 -15.78
C VAL A 265 -4.85 -13.81 -15.57
N ASP A 266 -4.07 -12.84 -16.02
CA ASP A 266 -2.65 -12.69 -15.75
C ASP A 266 -2.30 -11.21 -15.56
N ALA A 267 -1.14 -10.94 -14.95
CA ALA A 267 -0.65 -9.59 -14.71
C ALA A 267 0.88 -9.53 -14.57
N GLU A 268 1.43 -8.33 -14.73
CA GLU A 268 2.84 -8.02 -14.50
C GLU A 268 2.96 -6.84 -13.54
N ILE A 269 3.86 -6.92 -12.56
CA ILE A 269 4.26 -5.78 -11.71
C ILE A 269 5.65 -5.33 -12.16
N GLY A 270 5.78 -4.07 -12.55
CA GLY A 270 7.06 -3.40 -12.76
C GLY A 270 7.46 -2.62 -11.51
N LEU A 271 8.64 -2.91 -10.97
CA LEU A 271 9.26 -2.15 -9.88
C LEU A 271 10.46 -1.37 -10.43
N TYR A 272 10.54 -0.09 -10.04
CA TYR A 272 11.62 0.81 -10.42
C TYR A 272 12.41 1.16 -9.16
N PHE A 273 13.69 0.81 -9.12
CA PHE A 273 14.55 0.96 -7.96
C PHE A 273 15.30 2.30 -7.94
N THR A 274 15.76 2.67 -6.74
CA THR A 274 16.70 3.76 -6.48
C THR A 274 17.66 3.35 -5.37
N ASP A 275 18.85 3.96 -5.38
CA ASP A 275 19.84 3.85 -4.30
C ASP A 275 19.59 4.90 -3.19
N GLN A 276 18.67 5.85 -3.41
CA GLN A 276 18.31 6.83 -2.39
C GLN A 276 17.47 6.16 -1.28
N PRO A 277 17.89 6.25 -0.01
CA PRO A 277 17.10 5.72 1.09
C PRO A 277 15.83 6.54 1.28
N GLN A 278 14.80 5.88 1.81
CA GLN A 278 13.57 6.55 2.21
C GLN A 278 13.84 7.59 3.30
N ARG A 279 13.55 8.87 3.03
CA ARG A 279 13.70 9.96 4.02
C ARG A 279 12.37 10.46 4.53
N ARG A 280 11.31 10.37 3.72
CA ARG A 280 9.95 10.72 4.07
C ARG A 280 9.09 9.46 4.03
N GLN A 281 8.45 9.17 5.15
CA GLN A 281 7.72 7.93 5.36
C GLN A 281 6.23 8.21 5.51
N PRO A 282 5.45 8.13 4.42
CA PRO A 282 4.01 8.23 4.53
C PRO A 282 3.41 6.99 5.20
N MET A 283 2.15 7.09 5.61
CA MET A 283 1.36 6.04 6.22
C MET A 283 -0.08 6.11 5.73
N LEU A 284 -0.71 4.96 5.52
CA LEU A 284 -2.14 4.87 5.25
C LEU A 284 -2.93 4.81 6.57
N LEU A 285 -3.97 5.63 6.68
CA LEU A 285 -4.95 5.61 7.77
C LEU A 285 -6.32 5.28 7.20
N GLN A 286 -7.05 4.35 7.82
CA GLN A 286 -8.40 3.98 7.41
C GLN A 286 -9.43 4.47 8.43
N LEU A 287 -10.41 5.25 7.97
CA LEU A 287 -11.65 5.47 8.72
C LEU A 287 -12.70 4.50 8.19
N GLU A 288 -13.38 3.78 9.08
CA GLU A 288 -14.49 2.89 8.73
C GLU A 288 -15.43 2.68 9.93
N ASN A 289 -16.66 2.27 9.67
CA ASN A 289 -17.56 1.85 10.73
C ASN A 289 -18.52 0.79 10.19
N ASP A 290 -17.95 -0.25 9.60
CA ASP A 290 -18.70 -1.30 8.91
C ASP A 290 -19.64 -2.05 9.86
N GLY A 291 -19.27 -2.18 11.13
CA GLY A 291 -20.14 -2.77 12.17
C GLY A 291 -21.46 -2.01 12.40
N ALA A 292 -21.52 -0.73 12.04
CA ALA A 292 -22.74 0.10 12.13
C ALA A 292 -23.62 0.04 10.87
N ILE A 293 -23.19 -0.65 9.80
CA ILE A 293 -23.95 -0.75 8.56
C ILE A 293 -25.14 -1.72 8.73
N ASP A 294 -26.34 -1.16 8.80
CA ASP A 294 -27.61 -1.88 8.66
C ASP A 294 -28.60 -1.03 7.85
N ILE A 295 -28.76 -1.36 6.57
CA ILE A 295 -29.50 -0.56 5.60
C ILE A 295 -30.85 -1.24 5.31
N PRO A 296 -31.98 -0.72 5.83
CA PRO A 296 -33.30 -1.29 5.57
C PRO A 296 -33.68 -1.24 4.08
N PRO A 297 -34.51 -2.18 3.59
CA PRO A 297 -35.03 -2.11 2.23
C PRO A 297 -35.84 -0.81 2.04
N GLY A 298 -35.60 -0.10 0.94
CA GLY A 298 -36.28 1.17 0.65
C GLY A 298 -35.72 2.40 1.36
N SER A 299 -34.71 2.27 2.23
CA SER A 299 -34.08 3.42 2.90
C SER A 299 -33.21 4.23 1.95
N ALA A 300 -33.19 5.56 2.13
CA ALA A 300 -32.18 6.47 1.58
C ALA A 300 -31.61 7.41 2.65
N ALA A 301 -31.86 7.10 3.93
CA ALA A 301 -31.48 7.93 5.07
C ALA A 301 -30.36 7.29 5.90
N THR A 302 -29.97 6.05 5.59
CA THR A 302 -28.92 5.35 6.32
C THR A 302 -27.57 5.94 5.95
N SER A 303 -26.78 6.28 6.96
CA SER A 303 -25.38 6.68 6.80
C SER A 303 -24.54 6.13 7.94
N VAL A 304 -23.26 5.97 7.68
CA VAL A 304 -22.24 5.66 8.70
C VAL A 304 -21.23 6.79 8.76
N THR A 305 -20.72 7.01 9.97
CA THR A 305 -19.74 8.04 10.28
C THR A 305 -18.61 7.40 11.08
N ASP A 306 -17.39 7.82 10.78
CA ASP A 306 -16.22 7.53 11.59
C ASP A 306 -15.31 8.76 11.66
N HIS A 307 -14.35 8.74 12.56
CA HIS A 307 -13.41 9.82 12.75
C HIS A 307 -12.10 9.35 13.38
N LEU A 308 -11.06 10.16 13.21
CA LEU A 308 -9.79 10.02 13.91
C LEU A 308 -9.27 11.39 14.31
N THR A 309 -8.86 11.54 15.57
CA THR A 309 -8.13 12.72 16.03
C THR A 309 -6.63 12.47 15.83
N LEU A 310 -5.97 13.34 15.09
CA LEU A 310 -4.56 13.20 14.74
C LEU A 310 -3.67 13.51 15.96
N PRO A 311 -2.82 12.58 16.43
CA PRO A 311 -1.93 12.79 17.57
C PRO A 311 -0.67 13.60 17.23
N VAL A 312 -0.36 13.75 15.95
CA VAL A 312 0.80 14.46 15.43
C VAL A 312 0.37 15.30 14.24
N ASP A 313 1.15 16.32 13.91
CA ASP A 313 0.98 17.05 12.67
C ASP A 313 1.22 16.14 11.46
N VAL A 314 0.41 16.27 10.42
CA VAL A 314 0.58 15.54 9.16
C VAL A 314 0.31 16.44 7.95
N ASP A 315 0.89 16.07 6.82
CA ASP A 315 0.48 16.55 5.50
C ASP A 315 -0.34 15.45 4.84
N LEU A 316 -1.61 15.73 4.52
CA LEU A 316 -2.46 14.81 3.77
C LEU A 316 -2.12 14.86 2.29
N LEU A 317 -1.64 13.74 1.75
CA LEU A 317 -1.16 13.61 0.38
C LEU A 317 -2.26 13.16 -0.59
N ALA A 318 -3.07 12.18 -0.18
CA ALA A 318 -4.11 11.60 -1.01
C ALA A 318 -5.24 10.98 -0.16
N VAL A 319 -6.39 10.77 -0.79
CA VAL A 319 -7.53 10.05 -0.18
C VAL A 319 -8.08 8.97 -1.12
N TYR A 320 -8.63 7.90 -0.55
CA TYR A 320 -9.29 6.83 -1.30
C TYR A 320 -10.61 6.46 -0.62
N PRO A 321 -11.77 6.95 -1.12
CA PRO A 321 -13.09 6.54 -0.65
C PRO A 321 -13.47 5.17 -1.22
N HIS A 322 -14.25 4.41 -0.46
CA HIS A 322 -14.81 3.14 -0.93
C HIS A 322 -16.18 2.86 -0.29
N ALA A 323 -17.12 2.47 -1.14
CA ALA A 323 -18.42 1.90 -0.78
C ALA A 323 -18.91 1.00 -1.93
N HIS A 324 -19.84 0.07 -1.66
CA HIS A 324 -20.38 -0.79 -2.71
C HIS A 324 -21.58 -0.14 -3.43
N TYR A 325 -22.45 -0.96 -4.03
CA TYR A 325 -23.49 -0.53 -4.97
C TYR A 325 -24.58 0.35 -4.35
N LEU A 326 -24.80 0.28 -3.03
CA LEU A 326 -25.75 1.14 -2.34
C LEU A 326 -25.14 2.46 -1.90
N GLY A 327 -23.81 2.60 -1.89
CA GLY A 327 -23.14 3.88 -1.64
C GLY A 327 -23.72 4.96 -2.55
N LYS A 328 -24.06 6.12 -1.96
CA LYS A 328 -24.68 7.24 -2.68
C LYS A 328 -23.93 8.54 -2.50
N ARG A 329 -23.58 8.87 -1.27
CA ARG A 329 -22.83 10.09 -0.94
C ARG A 329 -21.64 9.75 -0.07
N VAL A 330 -20.48 10.29 -0.41
CA VAL A 330 -19.24 10.14 0.39
C VAL A 330 -18.71 11.52 0.72
N GLU A 331 -18.44 11.77 1.98
CA GLU A 331 -17.92 13.04 2.47
C GLU A 331 -16.81 12.83 3.47
N ALA A 332 -15.80 13.70 3.43
CA ALA A 332 -14.81 13.81 4.48
C ALA A 332 -14.39 15.26 4.68
N TRP A 333 -14.18 15.66 5.93
CA TRP A 333 -13.71 16.98 6.32
C TRP A 333 -12.79 16.90 7.53
N ALA A 334 -11.97 17.92 7.72
CA ALA A 334 -11.11 18.09 8.88
C ALA A 334 -11.64 19.22 9.77
N GLU A 335 -11.90 18.91 11.03
CA GLU A 335 -12.25 19.86 12.09
C GLU A 335 -10.96 20.29 12.80
N MET A 336 -10.57 21.56 12.64
CA MET A 336 -9.27 22.07 13.10
C MET A 336 -9.29 22.36 14.61
N PRO A 337 -8.16 22.23 15.34
CA PRO A 337 -8.10 22.47 16.80
C PRO A 337 -8.53 23.88 17.22
N GLY A 338 -8.29 24.89 16.37
CA GLY A 338 -8.68 26.29 16.61
C GLY A 338 -10.10 26.63 16.15
N GLY A 339 -10.88 25.64 15.73
CA GLY A 339 -12.17 25.83 15.06
C GLY A 339 -12.02 25.98 13.54
N GLY A 340 -13.14 25.80 12.84
CA GLY A 340 -13.20 25.78 11.38
C GLY A 340 -13.14 24.37 10.80
N GLU A 341 -13.70 24.23 9.60
CA GLU A 341 -13.76 22.98 8.86
C GLU A 341 -13.09 23.13 7.50
N THR A 342 -12.25 22.16 7.14
CA THR A 342 -11.65 22.06 5.80
C THR A 342 -12.26 20.85 5.08
N PRO A 343 -13.02 21.04 4.00
CA PRO A 343 -13.57 19.91 3.25
C PRO A 343 -12.44 19.19 2.50
N LEU A 344 -12.34 17.87 2.68
CA LEU A 344 -11.29 17.04 2.10
C LEU A 344 -11.77 16.28 0.85
N LEU A 345 -13.00 15.74 0.90
CA LEU A 345 -13.65 15.10 -0.24
C LEU A 345 -15.16 15.25 -0.13
N ARG A 346 -15.83 15.41 -1.27
CA ARG A 346 -17.28 15.27 -1.40
C ARG A 346 -17.60 14.58 -2.72
N VAL A 347 -18.46 13.57 -2.68
CA VAL A 347 -19.02 12.86 -3.83
C VAL A 347 -20.52 12.75 -3.63
N GLU A 348 -21.32 13.37 -4.49
CA GLU A 348 -22.79 13.44 -4.36
C GLU A 348 -23.52 12.27 -5.02
N ASP A 349 -22.90 11.63 -6.00
CA ASP A 349 -23.44 10.45 -6.69
C ASP A 349 -22.33 9.39 -6.84
N TRP A 350 -22.10 8.64 -5.76
CA TRP A 350 -21.12 7.56 -5.74
C TRP A 350 -21.44 6.51 -6.80
N ASP A 351 -20.39 6.10 -7.50
CA ASP A 351 -20.39 4.99 -8.45
C ASP A 351 -19.13 4.16 -8.21
N ILE A 352 -19.31 2.94 -7.71
CA ILE A 352 -18.20 2.01 -7.44
C ILE A 352 -17.34 1.78 -8.68
N ASN A 353 -17.90 1.93 -9.89
CA ASN A 353 -17.15 1.73 -11.12
C ASN A 353 -16.04 2.77 -11.34
N TRP A 354 -16.13 3.90 -10.63
CA TRP A 354 -15.20 5.02 -10.71
C TRP A 354 -14.45 5.28 -9.40
N GLN A 355 -14.32 4.27 -8.54
CA GLN A 355 -13.45 4.35 -7.38
C GLN A 355 -11.97 4.44 -7.81
N ALA A 356 -11.24 5.36 -7.18
CA ALA A 356 -9.84 5.67 -7.43
C ALA A 356 -9.25 6.43 -6.24
N SER A 357 -7.93 6.46 -6.12
CA SER A 357 -7.22 7.36 -5.21
C SER A 357 -7.16 8.77 -5.79
N TYR A 358 -7.37 9.78 -4.95
CA TYR A 358 -7.32 11.19 -5.32
C TYR A 358 -6.15 11.86 -4.61
N THR A 359 -5.09 12.15 -5.36
CA THR A 359 -3.88 12.82 -4.87
C THR A 359 -4.06 14.32 -4.91
N PHE A 360 -3.83 15.00 -3.79
CA PHE A 360 -3.88 16.46 -3.75
C PHE A 360 -2.72 17.04 -4.57
N ARG A 361 -3.00 18.10 -5.33
CA ARG A 361 -1.97 18.86 -6.07
C ARG A 361 -0.97 19.49 -5.11
N SER A 362 -1.46 19.98 -3.98
CA SER A 362 -0.69 20.50 -2.86
C SER A 362 -1.14 19.77 -1.60
N PRO A 363 -0.23 19.14 -0.83
CA PRO A 363 -0.60 18.48 0.41
C PRO A 363 -1.38 19.39 1.36
N VAL A 364 -2.39 18.84 2.03
CA VAL A 364 -3.21 19.60 3.00
C VAL A 364 -2.61 19.45 4.39
N ARG A 365 -2.14 20.56 4.98
CA ARG A 365 -1.56 20.56 6.33
C ARG A 365 -2.66 20.37 7.38
N LEU A 366 -2.53 19.32 8.21
CA LEU A 366 -3.43 19.01 9.32
C LEU A 366 -2.62 18.97 10.63
N PRO A 367 -2.75 19.99 11.51
CA PRO A 367 -2.08 20.00 12.80
C PRO A 367 -2.55 18.87 13.73
N ALA A 368 -1.73 18.51 14.71
CA ALA A 368 -2.13 17.66 15.82
C ALA A 368 -3.38 18.20 16.52
N GLY A 369 -4.27 17.31 16.94
CA GLY A 369 -5.59 17.61 17.47
C GLY A 369 -6.67 17.80 16.40
N THR A 370 -6.30 17.88 15.11
CA THR A 370 -7.28 17.90 14.02
C THR A 370 -8.09 16.62 14.04
N ARG A 371 -9.41 16.74 13.96
CA ARG A 371 -10.33 15.62 13.89
C ARG A 371 -10.79 15.44 12.44
N VAL A 372 -10.31 14.38 11.81
CA VAL A 372 -10.71 14.00 10.47
C VAL A 372 -11.98 13.16 10.58
N VAL A 373 -13.04 13.57 9.89
CA VAL A 373 -14.35 12.93 9.93
C VAL A 373 -14.74 12.47 8.54
N MET A 374 -15.33 11.27 8.45
CA MET A 374 -15.96 10.76 7.24
C MET A 374 -17.45 10.54 7.45
N ARG A 375 -18.25 10.67 6.39
CA ARG A 375 -19.65 10.23 6.34
C ARG A 375 -19.96 9.58 5.00
N ILE A 376 -20.54 8.37 5.04
CA ILE A 376 -20.99 7.63 3.85
C ILE A 376 -22.49 7.37 3.97
N GLY A 377 -23.27 7.86 3.00
CA GLY A 377 -24.71 7.66 2.91
C GLY A 377 -25.09 6.65 1.84
N TYR A 378 -26.14 5.86 2.09
CA TYR A 378 -26.58 4.75 1.26
C TYR A 378 -28.00 4.94 0.72
N ASP A 379 -28.27 4.44 -0.50
CA ASP A 379 -29.58 4.45 -1.16
C ASP A 379 -30.03 3.03 -1.55
N ASN A 380 -30.88 2.43 -0.71
CA ASN A 380 -31.48 1.12 -0.90
C ASN A 380 -32.92 1.19 -1.45
N ARG A 381 -33.29 2.27 -2.14
CA ARG A 381 -34.58 2.36 -2.83
C ARG A 381 -34.60 1.53 -4.10
N ALA A 382 -35.79 1.10 -4.52
CA ALA A 382 -35.99 0.45 -5.82
C ALA A 382 -35.61 1.37 -7.00
N ALA A 383 -35.70 2.69 -6.80
CA ALA A 383 -35.33 3.70 -7.78
C ALA A 383 -33.81 3.87 -7.96
N ASN A 384 -32.96 3.39 -7.03
CA ASN A 384 -31.51 3.41 -7.23
C ASN A 384 -31.17 2.42 -8.36
N PRO A 385 -30.70 2.89 -9.54
CA PRO A 385 -30.41 2.00 -10.66
C PRO A 385 -29.26 1.03 -10.37
N ARG A 386 -28.35 1.39 -9.45
CA ARG A 386 -27.20 0.57 -9.05
C ARG A 386 -27.53 -0.48 -7.99
N ASN A 387 -28.69 -0.43 -7.35
CA ASN A 387 -29.04 -1.40 -6.31
C ASN A 387 -29.09 -2.84 -6.87
N PRO A 388 -28.25 -3.76 -6.35
CA PRO A 388 -28.10 -5.11 -6.89
C PRO A 388 -29.28 -6.02 -6.52
N ASN A 389 -30.19 -5.56 -5.66
CA ASN A 389 -31.34 -6.30 -5.19
C ASN A 389 -32.63 -5.80 -5.85
N ARG A 390 -33.35 -6.71 -6.51
CA ARG A 390 -34.67 -6.48 -7.09
C ARG A 390 -35.62 -7.59 -6.63
N PRO A 391 -36.58 -7.31 -5.71
CA PRO A 391 -36.79 -6.05 -4.98
C PRO A 391 -35.67 -5.74 -3.97
N PRO A 392 -35.57 -4.49 -3.45
CA PRO A 392 -34.61 -4.15 -2.39
C PRO A 392 -34.73 -5.05 -1.16
N LYS A 393 -33.60 -5.36 -0.55
CA LYS A 393 -33.48 -6.21 0.66
C LYS A 393 -32.68 -5.47 1.72
N ARG A 394 -32.78 -5.87 2.99
CA ARG A 394 -31.89 -5.36 4.04
C ARG A 394 -30.45 -5.74 3.71
N VAL A 395 -29.53 -4.78 3.76
CA VAL A 395 -28.10 -4.97 3.48
C VAL A 395 -27.29 -4.61 4.72
N ARG A 396 -26.26 -5.39 5.01
CA ARG A 396 -25.30 -5.19 6.10
C ARG A 396 -23.88 -5.16 5.53
N SER A 397 -22.90 -4.90 6.38
CA SER A 397 -21.50 -4.99 5.97
C SER A 397 -21.09 -6.40 5.51
N GLY A 398 -20.19 -6.47 4.53
CA GLY A 398 -19.63 -7.73 4.05
C GLY A 398 -18.78 -7.58 2.78
N ASN A 399 -18.01 -8.64 2.46
CA ASN A 399 -17.01 -8.63 1.39
C ASN A 399 -17.58 -8.84 -0.03
N ARG A 400 -18.88 -9.10 -0.18
CA ARG A 400 -19.50 -9.28 -1.50
C ARG A 400 -19.99 -7.94 -2.00
N SER A 401 -19.94 -7.70 -3.31
CA SER A 401 -20.47 -6.45 -3.89
C SER A 401 -21.96 -6.22 -3.58
N ALA A 402 -22.72 -7.26 -3.22
CA ALA A 402 -24.13 -7.15 -2.82
C ALA A 402 -24.34 -6.88 -1.31
N ASP A 403 -23.29 -7.02 -0.50
CA ASP A 403 -23.20 -6.46 0.85
C ASP A 403 -22.70 -5.01 0.75
N GLU A 404 -22.47 -4.29 1.86
CA GLU A 404 -21.86 -2.95 1.83
C GLU A 404 -20.52 -2.85 2.58
N MET A 405 -19.79 -1.77 2.29
CA MET A 405 -18.63 -1.30 3.02
C MET A 405 -18.66 0.22 3.06
N GLY A 406 -18.01 0.82 4.06
CA GLY A 406 -17.85 2.26 4.14
C GLY A 406 -16.46 2.62 4.63
N HIS A 407 -15.49 2.73 3.70
CA HIS A 407 -14.11 3.04 4.03
C HIS A 407 -13.67 4.38 3.45
N PHE A 408 -12.86 5.10 4.23
CA PHE A 408 -12.19 6.30 3.78
C PHE A 408 -10.72 6.25 4.17
N TRP A 409 -9.86 6.00 3.19
CA TRP A 409 -8.43 5.90 3.39
C TRP A 409 -7.75 7.26 3.17
N LEU A 410 -6.74 7.54 3.98
CA LEU A 410 -5.91 8.73 3.89
C LEU A 410 -4.44 8.31 3.77
N GLN A 411 -3.72 8.84 2.79
CA GLN A 411 -2.26 8.75 2.76
C GLN A 411 -1.69 10.02 3.38
N VAL A 412 -1.12 9.89 4.57
CA VAL A 412 -0.58 11.02 5.34
C VAL A 412 0.94 10.94 5.43
N LEU A 413 1.59 12.08 5.44
CA LEU A 413 3.00 12.22 5.78
C LEU A 413 3.10 12.89 7.14
N PRO A 414 3.46 12.18 8.22
CA PRO A 414 3.69 12.82 9.50
C PRO A 414 4.85 13.80 9.42
N ALA A 415 4.75 14.90 10.17
CA ALA A 415 5.88 15.80 10.35
C ALA A 415 7.07 15.02 10.92
N ALA A 416 8.29 15.35 10.47
CA ALA A 416 9.49 14.74 10.99
C ALA A 416 9.57 14.95 12.51
N GLY A 417 9.82 13.87 13.24
CA GLY A 417 10.05 13.94 14.68
C GLY A 417 11.36 14.64 15.03
N GLU A 418 11.52 15.02 16.30
CA GLU A 418 12.80 15.45 16.83
C GLU A 418 13.84 14.32 16.71
N SER A 419 15.13 14.67 16.51
CA SER A 419 16.19 13.68 16.41
C SER A 419 16.24 12.81 17.67
N GLY A 420 16.13 11.50 17.51
CA GLY A 420 16.12 10.53 18.62
C GLY A 420 14.73 10.27 19.23
N ALA A 421 13.68 10.97 18.80
CA ALA A 421 12.31 10.62 19.15
C ALA A 421 11.85 9.34 18.42
N PRO A 422 10.90 8.58 18.99
CA PRO A 422 10.26 7.47 18.29
C PRO A 422 9.64 7.91 16.96
N ASP A 423 9.54 6.99 16.00
CA ASP A 423 8.88 7.23 14.71
C ASP A 423 7.45 7.79 14.93
N PRO A 424 7.10 8.98 14.41
CA PRO A 424 5.78 9.58 14.62
C PRO A 424 4.63 8.73 14.06
N ARG A 425 4.89 7.83 13.10
CA ARG A 425 3.91 6.87 12.59
C ARG A 425 3.43 5.90 13.69
N LEU A 426 4.23 5.62 14.72
CA LEU A 426 3.81 4.80 15.86
C LEU A 426 2.65 5.45 16.63
N ARG A 427 2.66 6.79 16.76
CA ARG A 427 1.56 7.54 17.38
C ARG A 427 0.30 7.49 16.53
N LEU A 428 0.44 7.60 15.21
CA LEU A 428 -0.68 7.42 14.28
C LEU A 428 -1.28 6.01 14.39
N GLN A 429 -0.44 4.97 14.42
CA GLN A 429 -0.86 3.58 14.62
C GLN A 429 -1.58 3.41 15.96
N GLU A 430 -1.04 3.97 17.05
CA GLU A 430 -1.69 3.95 18.37
C GLU A 430 -3.10 4.54 18.30
N ALA A 431 -3.25 5.75 17.77
CA ALA A 431 -4.56 6.42 17.66
C ALA A 431 -5.55 5.63 16.79
N LEU A 432 -5.08 5.10 15.66
CA LEU A 432 -5.89 4.30 14.73
C LEU A 432 -6.37 3.00 15.38
N MET A 433 -5.49 2.26 16.05
CA MET A 433 -5.84 0.99 16.69
C MET A 433 -6.74 1.19 17.91
N ARG A 434 -6.52 2.25 18.72
CA ARG A 434 -7.45 2.62 19.80
C ARG A 434 -8.84 2.91 19.24
N ARG A 435 -8.94 3.71 18.17
CA ARG A 435 -10.22 3.99 17.50
C ARG A 435 -10.87 2.72 16.95
N ARG A 436 -10.09 1.78 16.41
CA ARG A 436 -10.60 0.49 15.94
C ARG A 436 -11.15 -0.36 17.09
N LEU A 437 -10.48 -0.40 18.25
CA LEU A 437 -10.94 -1.16 19.42
C LEU A 437 -12.17 -0.56 20.11
N GLU A 438 -12.41 0.75 19.98
CA GLU A 438 -13.68 1.36 20.40
C GLU A 438 -14.88 0.79 19.61
N LYS A 439 -14.68 0.53 18.31
CA LYS A 439 -15.69 -0.05 17.42
C LYS A 439 -15.77 -1.57 17.55
N TYR A 440 -14.61 -2.22 17.69
CA TYR A 440 -14.46 -3.68 17.69
C TYR A 440 -13.57 -4.16 18.84
N PRO A 441 -14.10 -4.26 20.08
CA PRO A 441 -13.30 -4.62 21.26
C PRO A 441 -12.63 -6.01 21.22
N GLY A 442 -13.10 -6.91 20.33
CA GLY A 442 -12.56 -8.26 20.15
C GLY A 442 -11.63 -8.40 18.94
N ASP A 443 -11.22 -7.30 18.30
CA ASP A 443 -10.37 -7.33 17.12
C ASP A 443 -8.92 -7.71 17.50
N PHE A 444 -8.50 -8.89 17.05
CA PHE A 444 -7.16 -9.41 17.31
C PHE A 444 -6.07 -8.52 16.70
N GLU A 445 -6.21 -8.13 15.43
CA GLU A 445 -5.16 -7.39 14.72
C GLU A 445 -4.97 -6.02 15.35
N ALA A 446 -6.08 -5.35 15.72
CA ALA A 446 -6.02 -4.06 16.39
C ALA A 446 -5.41 -4.17 17.79
N THR A 447 -5.76 -5.21 18.55
CA THR A 447 -5.19 -5.47 19.89
C THR A 447 -3.69 -5.76 19.81
N PHE A 448 -3.29 -6.63 18.88
CA PHE A 448 -1.90 -7.01 18.65
C PHE A 448 -1.05 -5.83 18.18
N ASN A 449 -1.51 -5.11 17.15
CA ASN A 449 -0.79 -3.96 16.60
C ASN A 449 -0.71 -2.78 17.58
N LEU A 450 -1.74 -2.57 18.43
CA LEU A 450 -1.65 -1.58 19.51
C LEU A 450 -0.60 -1.97 20.55
N GLY A 451 -0.56 -3.24 20.95
CA GLY A 451 0.46 -3.76 21.85
C GLY A 451 1.88 -3.53 21.31
N GLY A 452 2.15 -3.92 20.06
CA GLY A 452 3.45 -3.70 19.41
C GLY A 452 3.82 -2.22 19.25
N ALA A 453 2.85 -1.35 18.91
CA ALA A 453 3.11 0.09 18.83
C ALA A 453 3.46 0.70 20.19
N LEU A 454 2.77 0.29 21.26
CA LEU A 454 3.05 0.74 22.62
C LEU A 454 4.38 0.23 23.14
N ASP A 455 4.78 -0.98 22.76
CA ASP A 455 6.09 -1.54 23.08
C ASP A 455 7.22 -0.68 22.49
N ALA A 456 7.13 -0.38 21.20
CA ALA A 456 8.08 0.49 20.49
C ALA A 456 8.09 1.94 21.03
N LEU A 457 7.00 2.38 21.66
CA LEU A 457 6.90 3.66 22.36
C LEU A 457 7.38 3.60 23.83
N GLY A 458 7.86 2.44 24.31
CA GLY A 458 8.34 2.23 25.67
C GLY A 458 7.24 2.09 26.73
N GLN A 459 5.97 1.98 26.33
CA GLN A 459 4.81 1.82 27.23
C GLN A 459 4.61 0.34 27.62
N ARG A 460 5.64 -0.23 28.25
CA ARG A 460 5.83 -1.68 28.44
C ARG A 460 4.67 -2.40 29.15
N GLU A 461 4.16 -1.85 30.24
CA GLU A 461 3.07 -2.49 31.00
C GLU A 461 1.75 -2.55 30.23
N GLU A 462 1.43 -1.51 29.44
CA GLU A 462 0.23 -1.53 28.60
C GLU A 462 0.41 -2.46 27.39
N SER A 463 1.61 -2.45 26.78
CA SER A 463 2.02 -3.40 25.75
C SER A 463 1.79 -4.85 26.17
N ILE A 464 2.36 -5.27 27.30
CA ILE A 464 2.23 -6.66 27.81
C ILE A 464 0.75 -7.02 28.00
N ARG A 465 -0.06 -6.17 28.65
CA ARG A 465 -1.50 -6.45 28.86
C ARG A 465 -2.27 -6.65 27.55
N LEU A 466 -1.97 -5.83 26.54
CA LEU A 466 -2.61 -5.95 25.22
C LEU A 466 -2.13 -7.16 24.45
N LEU A 467 -0.83 -7.47 24.48
CA LEU A 467 -0.27 -8.65 23.84
C LEU A 467 -0.78 -9.95 24.48
N GLU A 468 -0.93 -9.99 25.80
CA GLU A 468 -1.64 -11.07 26.49
C GLU A 468 -3.10 -11.18 26.04
N ALA A 469 -3.80 -10.05 25.84
CA ALA A 469 -5.16 -10.05 25.30
C ALA A 469 -5.22 -10.60 23.86
N ALA A 470 -4.27 -10.21 23.00
CA ALA A 470 -4.15 -10.75 21.65
C ALA A 470 -3.93 -12.27 21.67
N VAL A 471 -3.05 -12.78 22.55
CA VAL A 471 -2.83 -14.22 22.73
C VAL A 471 -4.09 -14.93 23.25
N ARG A 472 -4.91 -14.29 24.09
CA ARG A 472 -6.21 -14.84 24.50
C ARG A 472 -7.22 -14.90 23.33
N ILE A 473 -7.24 -13.91 22.45
CA ILE A 473 -8.15 -13.86 21.28
C ILE A 473 -7.76 -14.91 20.24
N LYS A 474 -6.47 -15.01 19.88
CA LYS A 474 -5.95 -16.07 18.99
C LYS A 474 -4.84 -16.88 19.68
N PRO A 475 -5.17 -17.93 20.46
CA PRO A 475 -4.20 -18.76 21.19
C PRO A 475 -3.32 -19.64 20.32
N LYS A 476 -3.26 -19.48 19.01
CA LYS A 476 -2.35 -20.22 18.13
C LYS A 476 -1.47 -19.31 17.28
N ALA A 477 -1.66 -17.99 17.34
CA ALA A 477 -0.83 -17.04 16.60
C ALA A 477 0.58 -17.02 17.18
N ALA A 478 1.55 -17.59 16.46
CA ALA A 478 2.94 -17.61 16.91
C ALA A 478 3.53 -16.19 16.96
N VAL A 479 3.16 -15.31 16.03
CA VAL A 479 3.60 -13.91 15.99
C VAL A 479 3.21 -13.13 17.25
N ALA A 480 1.99 -13.32 17.75
CA ALA A 480 1.51 -12.64 18.97
C ALA A 480 2.27 -13.11 20.21
N ARG A 481 2.54 -14.42 20.31
CA ARG A 481 3.35 -14.97 21.40
C ARG A 481 4.80 -14.55 21.33
N ASN A 482 5.39 -14.51 20.13
CA ASN A 482 6.75 -14.03 19.92
C ASN A 482 6.91 -12.58 20.38
N THR A 483 5.96 -11.72 19.98
CA THR A 483 5.97 -10.30 20.35
C THR A 483 5.76 -10.12 21.85
N LEU A 484 4.81 -10.87 22.46
CA LEU A 484 4.64 -10.88 23.92
C LEU A 484 5.93 -11.31 24.63
N ALA A 485 6.60 -12.36 24.13
CA ALA A 485 7.86 -12.81 24.69
C ALA A 485 8.96 -11.74 24.58
N GLY A 486 9.04 -11.00 23.47
CA GLY A 486 9.91 -9.84 23.32
C GLY A 486 9.68 -8.79 24.43
N ALA A 487 8.42 -8.37 24.62
CA ALA A 487 8.06 -7.42 25.68
C ALA A 487 8.37 -7.95 27.10
N LEU A 488 8.25 -9.27 27.32
CA LEU A 488 8.60 -9.93 28.59
C LEU A 488 10.11 -10.01 28.82
N ILE A 489 10.91 -10.26 27.77
CA ILE A 489 12.39 -10.25 27.83
C ILE A 489 12.86 -8.85 28.24
N ASP A 490 12.32 -7.82 27.59
CA ASP A 490 12.59 -6.41 27.90
C ASP A 490 12.18 -6.02 29.32
N ALA A 491 11.20 -6.74 29.91
CA ALA A 491 10.79 -6.61 31.30
C ALA A 491 11.62 -7.46 32.29
N GLY A 492 12.59 -8.24 31.81
CA GLY A 492 13.39 -9.18 32.62
C GLY A 492 12.65 -10.45 33.04
N ARG A 493 11.47 -10.72 32.46
CA ARG A 493 10.59 -11.87 32.77
C ARG A 493 10.93 -13.08 31.89
N LEU A 494 12.20 -13.50 31.92
CA LEU A 494 12.76 -14.50 30.98
C LEU A 494 12.02 -15.85 30.99
N ASN A 495 11.62 -16.36 32.17
CA ASN A 495 10.93 -17.65 32.26
C ASN A 495 9.57 -17.62 31.55
N GLU A 496 8.81 -16.55 31.72
CA GLU A 496 7.50 -16.38 31.06
C GLU A 496 7.68 -16.22 29.56
N ALA A 497 8.70 -15.48 29.13
CA ALA A 497 9.06 -15.37 27.71
C ALA A 497 9.37 -16.76 27.10
N ILE A 498 10.16 -17.60 27.79
CA ILE A 498 10.48 -18.96 27.34
C ILE A 498 9.22 -19.82 27.20
N GLU A 499 8.27 -19.72 28.13
CA GLU A 499 6.98 -20.44 28.03
C GLU A 499 6.20 -20.03 26.78
N HIS A 500 6.06 -18.73 26.55
CA HIS A 500 5.37 -18.22 25.36
C HIS A 500 6.08 -18.59 24.06
N LEU A 501 7.41 -18.54 24.02
CA LEU A 501 8.21 -18.93 22.85
C LEU A 501 8.10 -20.42 22.57
N ARG A 502 8.14 -21.29 23.59
CA ARG A 502 7.88 -22.74 23.43
C ARG A 502 6.49 -23.00 22.88
N MET A 503 5.47 -22.29 23.34
CA MET A 503 4.12 -22.40 22.78
C MET A 503 4.04 -21.88 21.33
N ALA A 504 4.79 -20.82 20.99
CA ALA A 504 4.84 -20.28 19.64
C ALA A 504 5.44 -21.29 18.65
N VAL A 505 6.62 -21.85 18.96
CA VAL A 505 7.27 -22.86 18.11
C VAL A 505 6.51 -24.20 18.09
N GLY A 506 5.75 -24.50 19.15
CA GLY A 506 4.85 -25.65 19.16
C GLY A 506 3.61 -25.47 18.27
N ALA A 507 3.10 -24.24 18.14
CA ALA A 507 1.97 -23.92 17.28
C ALA A 507 2.38 -23.81 15.80
N GLU A 508 3.52 -23.16 15.53
CA GLU A 508 4.07 -22.95 14.19
C GLU A 508 5.57 -23.33 14.18
N PRO A 509 5.91 -24.60 13.89
CA PRO A 509 7.30 -25.09 13.94
C PRO A 509 8.27 -24.37 12.99
N GLU A 510 7.74 -23.81 11.90
CA GLU A 510 8.50 -23.08 10.87
C GLU A 510 8.60 -21.56 11.16
N HIS A 511 8.10 -21.09 12.32
CA HIS A 511 8.20 -19.68 12.70
C HIS A 511 9.63 -19.36 13.18
N ALA A 512 10.49 -19.04 12.22
CA ALA A 512 11.94 -18.88 12.42
C ALA A 512 12.28 -17.85 13.51
N ASP A 513 11.55 -16.73 13.58
CA ASP A 513 11.83 -15.68 14.55
C ASP A 513 11.57 -16.12 15.99
N SER A 514 10.51 -16.92 16.21
CA SER A 514 10.21 -17.50 17.53
C SER A 514 11.28 -18.48 17.95
N ARG A 515 11.80 -19.28 17.01
CA ARG A 515 12.93 -20.19 17.28
C ARG A 515 14.20 -19.46 17.64
N LEU A 516 14.52 -18.39 16.90
CA LEU A 516 15.70 -17.57 17.18
C LEU A 516 15.59 -16.89 18.54
N ASN A 517 14.45 -16.28 18.84
CA ASN A 517 14.19 -15.65 20.13
C ASN A 517 14.23 -16.69 21.26
N LEU A 518 13.66 -17.88 21.09
CA LEU A 518 13.76 -18.97 22.07
C LEU A 518 15.22 -19.35 22.34
N ALA A 519 16.04 -19.53 21.30
CA ALA A 519 17.45 -19.86 21.44
C ALA A 519 18.21 -18.80 22.24
N ARG A 520 17.98 -17.52 21.92
CA ARG A 520 18.62 -16.38 22.60
C ARG A 520 18.19 -16.27 24.06
N THR A 521 16.90 -16.37 24.35
CA THR A 521 16.37 -16.27 25.72
C THR A 521 16.79 -17.45 26.58
N LEU A 522 16.87 -18.67 26.03
CA LEU A 522 17.40 -19.83 26.75
C LEU A 522 18.87 -19.61 27.14
N LEU A 523 19.68 -19.05 26.24
CA LEU A 523 21.07 -18.73 26.52
C LEU A 523 21.19 -17.68 27.62
N GLU A 524 20.40 -16.60 27.55
CA GLU A 524 20.35 -15.56 28.58
C GLU A 524 19.90 -16.11 29.95
N ALA A 525 18.98 -17.07 29.96
CA ALA A 525 18.54 -17.78 31.15
C ALA A 525 19.55 -18.86 31.63
N GLY A 526 20.68 -19.05 30.94
CA GLY A 526 21.73 -20.00 31.29
C GLY A 526 21.53 -21.45 30.80
N ASP A 527 20.48 -21.73 30.01
CA ASP A 527 20.26 -23.04 29.38
C ASP A 527 20.98 -23.13 28.03
N ALA A 528 22.31 -23.24 28.08
CA ALA A 528 23.18 -23.33 26.90
C ALA A 528 22.84 -24.52 26.00
N ARG A 529 22.47 -25.66 26.58
CA ARG A 529 22.13 -26.90 25.84
C ARG A 529 20.79 -26.77 25.12
N GLY A 530 19.79 -26.17 25.78
CA GLY A 530 18.53 -25.82 25.16
C GLY A 530 18.72 -24.83 24.01
N ALA A 531 19.52 -23.78 24.24
CA ALA A 531 19.84 -22.79 23.22
C ALA A 531 20.50 -23.42 21.98
N ALA A 532 21.50 -24.29 22.16
CA ALA A 532 22.17 -24.98 21.06
C ALA A 532 21.19 -25.83 20.21
N THR A 533 20.25 -26.51 20.87
CA THR A 533 19.20 -27.30 20.22
C THR A 533 18.33 -26.41 19.32
N GLU A 534 17.90 -25.25 19.82
CA GLU A 534 17.04 -24.35 19.06
C GLU A 534 17.77 -23.63 17.93
N TYR A 535 19.03 -23.24 18.13
CA TYR A 535 19.88 -22.69 17.08
C TYR A 535 20.09 -23.68 15.92
N LEU A 536 20.32 -24.97 16.21
CA LEU A 536 20.51 -25.99 15.18
C LEU A 536 19.32 -26.08 14.22
N VAL A 537 18.10 -26.03 14.74
CA VAL A 537 16.92 -26.11 13.88
C VAL A 537 16.60 -24.76 13.25
N TYR A 538 16.84 -23.63 13.93
CA TYR A 538 16.79 -22.31 13.29
C TYR A 538 17.67 -22.26 12.03
N LEU A 539 18.91 -22.74 12.14
CA LEU A 539 19.87 -22.78 11.03
C LEU A 539 19.50 -23.77 9.93
N ARG A 540 18.57 -24.70 10.15
CA ARG A 540 17.97 -25.51 9.07
C ARG A 540 17.04 -24.68 8.20
N MET A 541 16.34 -23.70 8.78
CA MET A 541 15.46 -22.78 8.04
C MET A 541 16.21 -21.57 7.47
N ARG A 542 17.23 -21.08 8.20
CA ARG A 542 18.08 -19.94 7.81
C ARG A 542 19.55 -20.38 7.73
N PRO A 543 19.92 -21.15 6.69
CA PRO A 543 21.25 -21.70 6.54
C PRO A 543 22.27 -20.67 6.06
N ASP A 544 22.00 -19.36 6.06
CA ASP A 544 23.01 -18.33 5.73
C ASP A 544 23.13 -17.29 6.85
N ASP A 545 22.51 -17.52 8.01
CA ASP A 545 22.64 -16.64 9.17
C ASP A 545 24.00 -16.85 9.86
N ALA A 546 24.94 -15.95 9.61
CA ALA A 546 26.28 -16.00 10.18
C ALA A 546 26.29 -15.74 11.69
N ASP A 547 25.44 -14.83 12.20
CA ASP A 547 25.38 -14.49 13.63
C ASP A 547 24.89 -15.68 14.44
N ALA A 548 23.78 -16.31 14.03
CA ALA A 548 23.26 -17.49 14.70
C ALA A 548 24.26 -18.67 14.66
N ARG A 549 25.06 -18.79 13.60
CA ARG A 549 26.15 -19.77 13.54
C ARG A 549 27.28 -19.48 14.49
N MET A 550 27.70 -18.23 14.60
CA MET A 550 28.75 -17.82 15.51
C MET A 550 28.33 -18.06 16.96
N GLN A 551 27.08 -17.74 17.31
CA GLN A 551 26.52 -18.05 18.62
C GLN A 551 26.55 -19.56 18.90
N LEU A 552 26.08 -20.39 17.97
CA LEU A 552 26.12 -21.85 18.13
C LEU A 552 27.56 -22.40 18.21
N ALA A 553 28.50 -21.85 17.43
CA ALA A 553 29.90 -22.24 17.48
C ALA A 553 30.53 -21.91 18.84
N GLY A 554 30.19 -20.76 19.42
CA GLY A 554 30.57 -20.38 20.78
C GLY A 554 30.09 -21.38 21.82
N LEU A 555 28.82 -21.80 21.75
CA LEU A 555 28.27 -22.81 22.67
C LEU A 555 29.04 -24.14 22.59
N TYR A 556 29.39 -24.60 21.38
CA TYR A 556 30.22 -25.81 21.23
C TYR A 556 31.64 -25.62 21.76
N ALA A 557 32.23 -24.43 21.57
CA ALA A 557 33.55 -24.13 22.10
C ALA A 557 33.56 -24.14 23.65
N ASP A 558 32.51 -23.62 24.29
CA ASP A 558 32.34 -23.65 25.75
C ASP A 558 32.17 -25.09 26.27
N GLU A 559 31.49 -25.95 25.53
CA GLU A 559 31.41 -27.40 25.80
C GLU A 559 32.70 -28.16 25.43
N ARG A 560 33.70 -27.47 24.88
CA ARG A 560 34.98 -28.01 24.38
C ARG A 560 34.85 -28.97 23.20
N ASP A 561 33.72 -28.96 22.50
CA ASP A 561 33.58 -29.61 21.18
C ASP A 561 34.12 -28.66 20.09
N PHE A 562 35.46 -28.53 20.07
CA PHE A 562 36.14 -27.63 19.15
C PHE A 562 36.00 -28.05 17.68
N ALA A 563 35.72 -29.33 17.41
CA ALA A 563 35.47 -29.82 16.06
C ALA A 563 34.12 -29.31 15.53
N ALA A 564 33.05 -29.40 16.33
CA ALA A 564 31.76 -28.82 15.97
C ALA A 564 31.84 -27.28 15.87
N ALA A 565 32.53 -26.63 16.81
CA ALA A 565 32.75 -25.18 16.78
C ALA A 565 33.45 -24.74 15.48
N ALA A 566 34.53 -25.40 15.09
CA ALA A 566 35.26 -25.11 13.85
C ALA A 566 34.36 -25.26 12.60
N MET A 567 33.55 -26.32 12.53
CA MET A 567 32.61 -26.52 11.42
C MET A 567 31.60 -25.36 11.30
N HIS A 568 31.06 -24.88 12.42
CA HIS A 568 30.10 -23.79 12.42
C HIS A 568 30.75 -22.43 12.10
N PHE A 569 31.94 -22.15 12.65
CA PHE A 569 32.73 -20.96 12.29
C PHE A 569 33.12 -20.96 10.81
N GLU A 570 33.51 -22.09 10.23
CA GLU A 570 33.86 -22.19 8.81
C GLU A 570 32.66 -21.83 7.91
N ARG A 571 31.46 -22.31 8.25
CA ARG A 571 30.23 -21.96 7.52
C ARG A 571 29.87 -20.48 7.68
N ALA A 572 30.06 -19.90 8.85
CA ALA A 572 29.85 -18.47 9.05
C ALA A 572 30.86 -17.64 8.24
N ALA A 573 32.13 -18.06 8.22
CA ALA A 573 33.21 -17.39 7.47
C ALA A 573 33.01 -17.45 5.95
N LYS A 574 32.27 -18.44 5.43
CA LYS A 574 31.85 -18.47 4.02
C LYS A 574 30.83 -17.38 3.68
N VAL A 575 29.99 -17.01 4.64
CA VAL A 575 29.00 -15.92 4.48
C VAL A 575 29.64 -14.55 4.71
N ARG A 576 30.55 -14.45 5.69
CA ARG A 576 31.30 -13.23 6.04
C ARG A 576 32.82 -13.47 5.90
N PRO A 577 33.34 -13.53 4.66
CA PRO A 577 34.76 -13.79 4.45
C PRO A 577 35.67 -12.62 4.87
N ASP A 578 35.10 -11.43 5.07
CA ASP A 578 35.76 -10.17 5.40
C ASP A 578 35.77 -9.84 6.92
N ASP A 579 35.31 -10.77 7.76
CA ASP A 579 35.30 -10.62 9.22
C ASP A 579 36.57 -11.23 9.85
N ALA A 580 37.50 -10.35 10.25
CA ALA A 580 38.78 -10.76 10.84
C ALA A 580 38.63 -11.46 12.20
N ASP A 581 37.66 -11.06 13.02
CA ASP A 581 37.43 -11.66 14.34
C ASP A 581 36.86 -13.09 14.17
N LEU A 582 35.97 -13.28 13.20
CA LEU A 582 35.45 -14.58 12.83
C LEU A 582 36.55 -15.53 12.33
N GLN A 583 37.47 -15.05 11.50
CA GLN A 583 38.63 -15.84 11.05
C GLN A 583 39.55 -16.23 12.22
N THR A 584 39.75 -15.33 13.19
CA THR A 584 40.50 -15.62 14.42
C THR A 584 39.81 -16.68 15.28
N ASN A 585 38.48 -16.61 15.42
CA ASN A 585 37.71 -17.60 16.17
C ASN A 585 37.74 -18.98 15.50
N LEU A 586 37.62 -19.03 14.16
CA LEU A 586 37.80 -20.25 13.37
C LEU A 586 39.19 -20.85 13.59
N GLY A 587 40.25 -20.05 13.47
CA GLY A 587 41.62 -20.51 13.67
C GLY A 587 41.85 -21.04 15.09
N THR A 588 41.25 -20.41 16.09
CA THR A 588 41.33 -20.85 17.49
C THR A 588 40.64 -22.21 17.68
N ALA A 589 39.43 -22.38 17.15
CA ALA A 589 38.72 -23.65 17.21
C ALA A 589 39.47 -24.78 16.48
N LEU A 590 40.02 -24.52 15.29
CA LEU A 590 40.85 -25.48 14.53
C LEU A 590 42.12 -25.89 15.29
N SER A 591 42.80 -24.92 15.92
CA SER A 591 44.02 -25.18 16.71
C SER A 591 43.74 -26.09 17.92
N LEU A 592 42.57 -25.91 18.55
CA LEU A 592 42.12 -26.69 19.70
C LEU A 592 41.54 -28.05 19.32
N SER A 593 40.94 -28.18 18.12
CA SER A 593 40.51 -29.47 17.57
C SER A 593 41.65 -30.31 16.98
N GLY A 594 42.83 -29.71 16.79
CA GLY A 594 44.06 -30.37 16.35
C GLY A 594 44.43 -30.13 14.89
N ASP A 595 43.60 -29.44 14.12
CA ASP A 595 43.92 -29.01 12.74
C ASP A 595 44.78 -27.75 12.76
N LEU A 596 46.06 -27.94 13.05
CA LEU A 596 47.04 -26.86 13.10
C LEU A 596 47.29 -26.22 11.73
N ALA A 597 47.14 -26.96 10.64
CA ALA A 597 47.33 -26.44 9.29
C ALA A 597 46.18 -25.50 8.90
N GLY A 598 44.94 -25.94 9.10
CA GLY A 598 43.75 -25.11 8.91
C GLY A 598 43.76 -23.87 9.82
N ALA A 599 44.17 -24.04 11.08
CA ALA A 599 44.30 -22.93 12.02
C ALA A 599 45.26 -21.85 11.54
N ALA A 600 46.43 -22.24 11.01
CA ALA A 600 47.40 -21.29 10.47
C ALA A 600 46.82 -20.49 9.29
N VAL A 601 46.11 -21.16 8.37
CA VAL A 601 45.45 -20.49 7.23
C VAL A 601 44.40 -19.48 7.70
N ALA A 602 43.58 -19.86 8.68
CA ALA A 602 42.55 -18.97 9.22
C ALA A 602 43.17 -17.72 9.91
N PHE A 603 44.22 -17.88 10.72
CA PHE A 603 44.90 -16.74 11.33
C PHE A 603 45.63 -15.86 10.31
N GLU A 604 46.20 -16.44 9.25
CA GLU A 604 46.79 -15.67 8.15
C GLU A 604 45.73 -14.85 7.41
N SER A 605 44.55 -15.44 7.16
CA SER A 605 43.39 -14.73 6.61
C SER A 605 42.96 -13.55 7.51
N ALA A 606 42.84 -13.78 8.82
CA ALA A 606 42.52 -12.74 9.79
C ALA A 606 43.53 -11.57 9.75
N LEU A 607 44.83 -11.87 9.63
CA LEU A 607 45.89 -10.86 9.54
C LEU A 607 45.98 -10.16 8.18
N GLN A 608 45.49 -10.78 7.10
CA GLN A 608 45.33 -10.10 5.81
C GLN A 608 44.20 -9.06 5.88
N LEU A 609 43.09 -9.40 6.54
CA LEU A 609 41.96 -8.50 6.75
C LEU A 609 42.28 -7.39 7.75
N ASN A 610 42.97 -7.73 8.85
CA ASN A 610 43.42 -6.80 9.87
C ASN A 610 44.86 -7.11 10.31
N PRO A 611 45.88 -6.46 9.70
CA PRO A 611 47.28 -6.65 10.08
C PRO A 611 47.60 -6.32 11.55
N GLY A 612 46.77 -5.51 12.19
CA GLY A 612 46.86 -5.12 13.60
C GLY A 612 46.24 -6.11 14.59
N HIS A 613 45.71 -7.25 14.14
CA HIS A 613 45.00 -8.19 15.01
C HIS A 613 45.96 -9.00 15.89
N ASP A 614 46.26 -8.50 17.09
CA ASP A 614 47.30 -9.07 17.98
C ASP A 614 47.01 -10.51 18.42
N VAL A 615 45.74 -10.86 18.70
CA VAL A 615 45.34 -12.23 19.08
C VAL A 615 45.64 -13.22 17.94
N ALA A 616 45.28 -12.90 16.70
CA ALA A 616 45.57 -13.74 15.54
C ALA A 616 47.07 -13.93 15.33
N ARG A 617 47.88 -12.86 15.49
CA ARG A 617 49.35 -12.91 15.37
C ARG A 617 49.96 -13.85 16.41
N SER A 618 49.60 -13.67 17.68
CA SER A 618 50.09 -14.51 18.78
C SER A 618 49.69 -15.98 18.58
N ASN A 619 48.45 -16.25 18.18
CA ASN A 619 47.98 -17.62 17.97
C ASN A 619 48.65 -18.28 16.75
N LEU A 620 48.89 -17.54 15.67
CA LEU A 620 49.62 -18.04 14.49
C LEU A 620 51.05 -18.44 14.83
N GLU A 621 51.75 -17.64 15.64
CA GLU A 621 53.11 -17.97 16.10
C GLU A 621 53.13 -19.28 16.90
N GLN A 622 52.18 -19.45 17.82
CA GLN A 622 52.04 -20.66 18.62
C GLN A 622 51.74 -21.89 17.75
N VAL A 623 50.80 -21.77 16.80
CA VAL A 623 50.46 -22.86 15.88
C VAL A 623 51.65 -23.24 14.99
N ARG A 624 52.37 -22.26 14.43
CA ARG A 624 53.59 -22.50 13.63
C ARG A 624 54.69 -23.17 14.44
N ALA A 625 54.86 -22.81 15.71
CA ALA A 625 55.82 -23.48 16.59
C ALA A 625 55.45 -24.94 16.85
N ARG A 626 54.15 -25.25 16.99
CA ARG A 626 53.64 -26.64 17.14
C ARG A 626 53.81 -27.46 15.86
N LEU A 627 53.60 -26.86 14.69
CA LEU A 627 53.81 -27.52 13.38
C LEU A 627 55.29 -27.86 13.08
N LYS A 628 56.24 -27.15 13.71
CA LYS A 628 57.69 -27.36 13.53
C LYS A 628 58.29 -28.41 14.47
N LYS A 629 57.52 -28.92 15.44
CA LYS A 629 57.97 -30.02 16.31
C LYS A 629 57.79 -31.35 15.54
N PRO A 630 58.86 -32.14 15.37
CA PRO A 630 58.86 -33.35 14.55
C PRO A 630 57.98 -34.48 15.10
#